data_AF-A0A7S1W0S7-F1
#
_entry.id   AF-A0A7S1W0S7-F1
#
_cell.length_a   1.000
_cell.length_b   1.000
_cell.length_c   1.000
_cell.angle_alpha   90.00
_cell.angle_beta   90.00
_cell.angle_gamma   90.00
#
_symmetry.space_group_name_H-M   'P 1'
#
loop_
_entity.id
_entity.type
_entity.pdbx_description
1 polymer ?
#
loop_
_entity_poly.entity_id
_entity_poly.type
_entity_poly.pdbx_seq_one_letter_code
_entity_poly.pdbx_strand_id
1 'polypeptide(L)'
;FCSTSVQRGCTPCPRDDVVSVGYVLCYLTHGGLPWASGDKDKEQLDGAKLVRAKNQYMEALASTPPLQLFGLLKSAYALKQGDTPDYVYLCNLVRRMMRERGWSPDAPLDWDKRANL
;
A
#
# COMPACT_ATOMS: atom_id res chain seq x y z
N PHE A 1 8.68 -0.96 -1.80
CA PHE A 1 7.74 0.10 -2.24
C PHE A 1 8.04 1.38 -1.45
N CYS A 2 7.88 2.58 -2.03
CA CYS A 2 8.16 3.85 -1.35
C CYS A 2 7.13 4.92 -1.74
N SER A 3 6.99 5.97 -0.94
CA SER A 3 6.10 7.10 -1.24
C SER A 3 6.58 7.93 -2.44
N THR A 4 5.72 8.81 -2.96
CA THR A 4 6.11 9.78 -4.00
C THR A 4 7.08 10.84 -3.48
N SER A 5 7.07 11.16 -2.18
CA SER A 5 8.01 12.10 -1.55
C SER A 5 9.42 11.52 -1.53
N VAL A 6 9.58 10.28 -1.06
CA VAL A 6 10.87 9.59 -1.06
C VAL A 6 11.38 9.38 -2.49
N GLN A 7 10.49 9.06 -3.44
CA GLN A 7 10.86 8.95 -4.86
C GLN A 7 11.45 10.25 -5.44
N ARG A 8 11.04 11.41 -4.91
CA ARG A 8 11.55 12.73 -5.31
C ARG A 8 12.80 13.15 -4.52
N GLY A 9 13.34 12.29 -3.68
CA GLY A 9 14.55 12.57 -2.88
C GLY A 9 14.28 13.33 -1.58
N CYS A 10 13.03 13.48 -1.15
CA CYS A 10 12.74 14.03 0.18
C CYS A 10 13.20 13.06 1.28
N THR A 11 13.63 13.60 2.42
CA THR A 11 13.97 12.80 3.60
C THR A 11 12.75 11.98 4.06
N PRO A 12 12.90 10.66 4.24
CA PRO A 12 11.82 9.81 4.74
C PRO A 12 11.34 10.25 6.13
N CYS A 13 10.05 10.13 6.38
CA CYS A 13 9.44 10.34 7.70
C CYS A 13 8.34 9.29 7.98
N PRO A 14 7.73 9.24 9.19
CA PRO A 14 6.81 8.16 9.57
C PRO A 14 5.63 7.90 8.61
N ARG A 15 5.14 8.94 7.91
CA ARG A 15 4.08 8.75 6.90
C ARG A 15 4.53 7.90 5.71
N ASP A 16 5.82 7.94 5.37
CA ASP A 16 6.38 7.22 4.21
C ASP A 16 6.45 5.71 4.49
N ASP A 17 6.62 5.32 5.76
CA ASP A 17 6.51 3.93 6.20
C ASP A 17 5.06 3.44 6.06
N VAL A 18 4.08 4.25 6.50
CA VAL A 18 2.65 3.90 6.36
C VAL A 18 2.26 3.78 4.89
N VAL A 19 2.72 4.68 4.03
CA VAL A 19 2.50 4.58 2.57
C VAL A 19 3.11 3.28 2.02
N SER A 20 4.31 2.92 2.46
CA SER A 20 5.01 1.71 2.01
C SER A 20 4.24 0.45 2.42
N VAL A 21 3.76 0.39 3.67
CA VAL A 21 2.86 -0.68 4.15
C VAL A 21 1.57 -0.73 3.33
N GLY A 22 0.95 0.42 3.06
CA GLY A 22 -0.26 0.48 2.24
C GLY A 22 -0.05 -0.05 0.83
N TYR A 23 1.10 0.23 0.20
CA TYR A 23 1.45 -0.38 -1.08
C TYR A 23 1.70 -1.89 -1.01
N VAL A 24 2.34 -2.39 0.06
CA VAL A 24 2.46 -3.86 0.27
C VAL A 24 1.09 -4.50 0.36
N LEU A 25 0.17 -3.93 1.15
CA LEU A 25 -1.18 -4.46 1.29
C LEU A 25 -1.96 -4.41 -0.03
N CYS A 26 -1.81 -3.33 -0.80
CA CYS A 26 -2.38 -3.23 -2.15
C CYS A 26 -1.84 -4.32 -3.07
N TYR A 27 -0.52 -4.54 -3.07
CA TYR A 27 0.13 -5.58 -3.87
C TYR A 27 -0.38 -6.97 -3.51
N LEU A 28 -0.43 -7.31 -2.22
CA LEU A 28 -0.92 -8.62 -1.75
C LEU A 28 -2.42 -8.81 -2.04
N THR A 29 -3.21 -7.75 -1.93
CA THR A 29 -4.68 -7.83 -2.10
C THR A 29 -5.12 -7.88 -3.55
N HIS A 30 -4.44 -7.14 -4.43
CA HIS A 30 -4.78 -7.04 -5.86
C HIS A 30 -3.90 -7.90 -6.77
N GLY A 31 -2.90 -8.59 -6.22
CA GLY A 31 -1.97 -9.45 -6.96
C GLY A 31 -0.88 -8.70 -7.72
N GLY A 32 -0.78 -7.38 -7.56
CA GLY A 32 0.22 -6.57 -8.26
C GLY A 32 0.05 -5.07 -8.05
N LEU A 33 1.04 -4.32 -8.52
CA LEU A 33 0.97 -2.86 -8.67
C LEU A 33 1.39 -2.48 -10.08
N PRO A 34 0.80 -1.42 -10.68
CA PRO A 34 1.09 -1.03 -12.06
C PRO A 34 2.57 -0.73 -12.34
N TRP A 35 3.32 -0.33 -11.32
CA TRP A 35 4.75 -0.02 -11.40
C TRP A 35 5.67 -1.14 -10.89
N ALA A 36 5.11 -2.29 -10.49
CA ALA A 36 5.88 -3.41 -9.95
C ALA A 36 6.05 -4.57 -10.96
N SER A 37 5.45 -4.47 -12.14
CA SER A 37 5.59 -5.46 -13.22
C SER A 37 7.03 -5.46 -13.74
N GLY A 38 7.70 -6.60 -13.56
CA GLY A 38 9.12 -6.82 -13.83
C GLY A 38 9.48 -6.97 -15.31
N ASP A 39 9.05 -6.02 -16.16
CA ASP A 39 9.69 -5.86 -17.47
C ASP A 39 11.13 -5.38 -17.23
N LYS A 40 12.07 -6.33 -17.25
CA LYS A 40 13.51 -6.08 -17.16
C LYS A 40 14.01 -5.22 -18.34
N ASP A 41 13.21 -5.08 -19.39
CA ASP A 41 13.52 -4.35 -20.63
C ASP A 41 13.05 -2.90 -20.63
N LYS A 42 12.28 -2.47 -19.62
CA LYS A 42 12.01 -1.05 -19.43
C LYS A 42 13.06 -0.51 -18.48
N GLU A 43 14.03 0.21 -19.05
CA GLU A 43 14.75 1.29 -18.38
C GLU A 43 13.92 1.80 -17.20
N GLN A 44 14.55 1.84 -16.02
CA GLN A 44 13.99 2.42 -14.80
C GLN A 44 12.98 3.51 -15.17
N LEU A 45 11.68 3.23 -14.97
CA LEU A 45 10.64 4.23 -15.20
C LEU A 45 11.14 5.52 -14.56
N ASP A 46 11.34 6.57 -15.38
CA ASP A 46 11.86 7.82 -14.85
C ASP A 46 11.02 8.23 -13.62
N GLY A 47 11.65 8.94 -12.68
CA GLY A 47 10.99 9.26 -11.40
C GLY A 47 9.62 9.92 -11.57
N ALA A 48 9.41 10.68 -12.65
CA ALA A 48 8.14 11.33 -12.94
C ALA A 48 7.07 10.34 -13.44
N LYS A 49 7.42 9.39 -14.31
CA LYS A 49 6.52 8.30 -14.73
C LYS A 49 6.10 7.44 -13.56
N LEU A 50 7.03 7.11 -12.66
CA LEU A 50 6.70 6.33 -11.46
C LEU A 50 5.75 7.09 -10.52
N VAL A 51 5.99 8.39 -10.31
CA VAL A 51 5.08 9.24 -9.54
C VAL A 51 3.70 9.32 -10.20
N ARG A 52 3.64 9.48 -11.53
CA ARG A 52 2.37 9.50 -12.28
C ARG A 52 1.59 8.20 -12.11
N ALA A 53 2.25 7.05 -12.25
CA ALA A 53 1.62 5.74 -12.06
C ALA A 53 1.06 5.57 -10.64
N LYS A 54 1.80 6.01 -9.62
CA LYS A 54 1.36 6.02 -8.22
C LYS A 54 0.11 6.90 -8.01
N ASN A 55 0.06 8.07 -8.63
CA ASN A 55 -1.09 8.97 -8.52
C ASN A 55 -2.34 8.40 -9.22
N GLN A 56 -2.19 7.88 -10.45
CA GLN A 56 -3.28 7.23 -11.18
C GLN A 56 -3.84 6.03 -10.41
N TYR A 57 -2.96 5.27 -9.76
CA TYR A 57 -3.40 4.16 -8.90
C TYR A 57 -4.18 4.65 -7.67
N MET A 58 -3.76 5.75 -7.03
CA MET A 58 -4.50 6.35 -5.92
C MET A 58 -5.92 6.78 -6.33
N GLU A 59 -6.07 7.34 -7.53
CA GLU A 59 -7.38 7.71 -8.09
C GLU A 59 -8.25 6.47 -8.32
N ALA A 60 -7.69 5.42 -8.95
CA ALA A 60 -8.40 4.16 -9.17
C ALA A 60 -8.82 3.47 -7.87
N LEU A 61 -7.99 3.57 -6.83
CA LEU A 61 -8.26 2.94 -5.53
C LEU A 61 -9.49 3.53 -4.84
N ALA A 62 -9.88 4.78 -5.16
CA ALA A 62 -11.07 5.43 -4.61
C ALA A 62 -12.39 4.72 -4.96
N SER A 63 -12.40 3.91 -6.03
CA SER A 63 -13.55 3.13 -6.48
C SER A 63 -13.27 1.62 -6.55
N THR A 64 -12.10 1.17 -6.12
CA THR A 64 -11.68 -0.25 -6.17
C THR A 64 -11.75 -0.88 -4.78
N PRO A 65 -12.61 -1.89 -4.55
CA PRO A 65 -12.66 -2.60 -3.28
C PRO A 65 -11.38 -3.41 -3.01
N PRO A 66 -10.88 -3.45 -1.76
CA PRO A 66 -11.46 -2.86 -0.56
C PRO A 66 -11.10 -1.39 -0.37
N LEU A 67 -12.11 -0.52 -0.16
CA LEU A 67 -11.94 0.93 -0.02
C LEU A 67 -11.11 1.34 1.21
N GLN A 68 -10.90 0.42 2.16
CA GLN A 68 -10.03 0.62 3.31
C GLN A 68 -8.57 0.83 2.89
N LEU A 69 -8.13 0.27 1.75
CA LEU A 69 -6.80 0.52 1.21
C LEU A 69 -6.67 1.97 0.72
N PHE A 70 -7.71 2.51 0.08
CA PHE A 70 -7.77 3.93 -0.26
C PHE A 70 -7.73 4.79 1.00
N GLY A 71 -8.54 4.45 2.01
CA GLY A 71 -8.55 5.15 3.30
C GLY A 71 -7.16 5.19 3.94
N LEU A 72 -6.45 4.07 3.95
CA LEU A 72 -5.11 3.94 4.53
C LEU A 72 -4.11 4.87 3.82
N LEU A 73 -4.01 4.77 2.50
CA LEU A 73 -3.07 5.59 1.72
C LEU A 73 -3.45 7.07 1.72
N LYS A 74 -4.75 7.39 1.62
CA LYS A 74 -5.25 8.78 1.70
C LYS A 74 -4.88 9.41 3.04
N SER A 75 -5.09 8.72 4.15
CA SER A 75 -4.72 9.22 5.47
C SER A 75 -3.22 9.40 5.61
N ALA A 76 -2.39 8.48 5.09
CA ALA A 76 -0.94 8.62 5.13
C ALA A 76 -0.44 9.81 4.29
N TYR A 77 -0.97 10.00 3.07
CA TYR A 77 -0.60 11.13 2.20
C TYR A 77 -1.10 12.50 2.70
N ALA A 78 -2.10 12.53 3.58
CA ALA A 78 -2.59 13.76 4.20
C ALA A 78 -1.68 14.28 5.33
N LEU A 79 -0.81 13.43 5.89
CA LEU A 79 0.11 13.81 6.97
C LEU A 79 1.20 14.76 6.46
N LYS A 80 1.47 15.80 7.24
CA LYS A 80 2.61 16.70 7.06
C LYS A 80 3.86 16.14 7.73
N GLN A 81 4.99 16.77 7.47
CA GLN A 81 6.23 16.44 8.15
C GLN A 81 6.13 16.82 9.63
N GLY A 82 6.48 15.90 10.53
CA GLY A 82 6.35 16.08 11.98
C GLY A 82 5.02 15.60 12.56
N ASP A 83 4.01 15.33 11.72
CA ASP A 83 2.75 14.75 12.20
C ASP A 83 2.96 13.29 12.63
N THR A 84 2.24 12.90 13.68
CA THR A 84 2.18 11.49 14.12
C THR A 84 1.00 10.80 13.45
N PRO A 85 1.21 9.67 12.74
CA PRO A 85 0.09 8.90 12.19
C PRO A 85 -0.86 8.40 13.28
N ASP A 86 -2.17 8.48 13.05
CA ASP A 86 -3.16 7.82 13.91
C ASP A 86 -3.17 6.31 13.65
N TYR A 87 -2.25 5.60 14.31
CA TYR A 87 -2.10 4.15 14.14
C TYR A 87 -3.36 3.37 14.55
N VAL A 88 -4.15 3.89 15.51
CA VAL A 88 -5.40 3.24 15.94
C VAL A 88 -6.40 3.23 14.78
N TYR A 89 -6.59 4.38 14.13
CA TYR A 89 -7.43 4.49 12.94
C TYR A 89 -6.93 3.61 11.80
N LEU A 90 -5.62 3.65 11.49
CA LEU A 90 -5.03 2.87 10.40
C LEU A 90 -5.20 1.36 10.63
N CYS A 91 -4.96 0.87 11.86
CA CYS A 91 -5.20 -0.53 12.21
C CYS A 91 -6.69 -0.90 12.11
N ASN A 92 -7.61 0.00 12.47
CA ASN A 92 -9.04 -0.26 12.36
C ASN A 92 -9.52 -0.37 10.92
N LEU A 93 -8.93 0.36 9.97
CA LEU A 93 -9.18 0.16 8.54
C LEU A 93 -8.79 -1.26 8.10
N VAL A 94 -7.60 -1.73 8.48
CA VAL A 94 -7.13 -3.08 8.13
C VAL A 94 -8.03 -4.15 8.77
N ARG A 95 -8.36 -4.01 10.06
CA ARG A 95 -9.28 -4.95 10.73
C ARG A 95 -10.66 -4.97 10.08
N ARG A 96 -11.18 -3.82 9.65
CA ARG A 96 -12.46 -3.74 8.94
C ARG A 96 -12.39 -4.46 7.60
N MET A 97 -11.33 -4.24 6.82
CA MET A 97 -11.09 -4.95 5.56
C MET A 97 -11.05 -6.47 5.78
N MET A 98 -10.30 -6.94 6.80
CA MET A 98 -10.23 -8.36 7.14
C MET A 98 -11.62 -8.92 7.45
N ARG A 99 -12.41 -8.26 8.30
CA ARG A 99 -13.79 -8.67 8.62
C ARG A 99 -14.69 -8.73 7.38
N GLU A 100 -14.68 -7.71 6.53
CA GLU A 100 -15.51 -7.66 5.31
C GLU A 100 -15.12 -8.74 4.30
N ARG A 101 -13.86 -9.22 4.32
CA ARG A 101 -13.38 -10.34 3.50
C ARG A 101 -13.48 -11.70 4.19
N GLY A 102 -13.97 -11.77 5.43
CA GLY A 102 -14.05 -13.02 6.20
C GLY A 102 -12.69 -13.56 6.65
N TRP A 103 -11.65 -12.71 6.71
CA TRP A 103 -10.31 -13.10 7.17
C TRP A 103 -10.23 -13.05 8.69
N SER A 104 -9.83 -14.16 9.31
CA SER A 104 -9.54 -14.23 10.74
C SER A 104 -8.07 -13.91 11.01
N PRO A 105 -7.74 -13.10 12.03
CA PRO A 105 -6.37 -12.93 12.51
C PRO A 105 -5.72 -14.24 12.98
N ASP A 106 -6.54 -15.21 13.42
CA ASP A 106 -6.09 -16.50 13.95
C ASP A 106 -6.00 -17.59 12.86
N ALA A 107 -6.36 -17.26 11.61
CA ALA A 107 -6.24 -18.20 10.51
C ALA A 107 -4.77 -18.48 10.19
N PRO A 108 -4.41 -19.73 9.83
CA PRO A 108 -3.07 -20.05 9.35
C PRO A 108 -2.78 -19.26 8.08
N LEU A 109 -1.53 -18.80 7.94
CA LEU A 109 -1.10 -18.05 6.78
C LEU A 109 -1.04 -18.99 5.56
N ASP A 110 -1.09 -18.43 4.36
CA ASP A 110 -1.14 -19.25 3.15
C ASP A 110 0.10 -20.15 2.98
N TRP A 111 1.24 -19.76 3.55
CA TRP A 111 2.46 -20.56 3.54
C TRP A 111 2.52 -21.61 4.66
N ASP A 112 1.71 -21.50 5.72
CA ASP A 112 1.66 -22.50 6.82
C ASP A 112 0.94 -23.78 6.37
N LYS A 113 0.13 -23.70 5.31
CA LYS A 113 -0.59 -24.84 4.71
C LYS A 113 0.34 -25.84 4.01
N ARG A 114 1.64 -25.57 3.94
CA ARG A 114 2.67 -26.49 3.41
C ARG A 114 3.30 -27.30 4.54
N ALA A 115 2.56 -28.28 5.05
CA ALA A 115 3.12 -29.32 5.91
C ALA A 115 2.58 -30.73 5.60
N ASN A 116 2.04 -30.98 4.38
CA ASN A 116 1.67 -32.32 3.90
C ASN A 116 1.69 -32.38 2.36
N LEU A 117 2.88 -32.37 1.76
CA LEU A 117 3.11 -32.91 0.42
C LEU A 117 4.16 -34.01 0.53
#